data_AF-A0AAV5KGJ7-F1
#
_entry.id   AF-A0AAV5KGJ7-F1
#
_cell.length_a   1.000
_cell.length_b   1.000
_cell.length_c   1.000
_cell.angle_alpha   90.00
_cell.angle_beta   90.00
_cell.angle_gamma   90.00
#
_symmetry.space_group_name_H-M   'P 1'
#
loop_
_entity.id
_entity.type
_entity.pdbx_description
1 polymer ?
#
loop_
_entity_poly.entity_id
_entity_poly.type
_entity_poly.pdbx_seq_one_letter_code
_entity_poly.pdbx_strand_id
1 'polypeptide(L)'
;MSYDDVEIEDMDWNEKLQAYTYPCPCGDLFQITKKDLKLGEEIARCPSCSLYITVIYNAEDFVDQKSNKNLTPTRKTISVA
;
A
#
# COMPACT_ATOMS: atom_id res chain seq x y z
N MET A 1 8.51 -11.07 12.73
CA MET A 1 7.70 -11.72 11.66
C MET A 1 6.56 -10.76 11.40
N SER A 2 6.30 -10.41 10.13
CA SER A 2 5.14 -9.58 9.74
C SER A 2 3.85 -10.31 10.13
N TYR A 3 2.80 -9.55 10.44
CA TYR A 3 1.49 -10.11 10.74
C TYR A 3 0.85 -10.71 9.48
N ASP A 4 1.01 -10.00 8.35
CA ASP A 4 0.53 -10.41 7.03
C ASP A 4 1.34 -9.69 5.94
N ASP A 5 1.23 -10.18 4.71
CA ASP A 5 1.79 -9.57 3.51
C ASP A 5 0.62 -9.13 2.60
N VAL A 6 0.51 -7.83 2.34
CA VAL A 6 -0.65 -7.22 1.69
C VAL A 6 -0.21 -6.45 0.45
N GLU A 7 -0.90 -6.64 -0.67
CA GLU A 7 -0.63 -5.89 -1.90
C GLU A 7 -1.07 -4.43 -1.75
N ILE A 8 -0.27 -3.50 -2.28
CA ILE A 8 -0.58 -2.06 -2.23
C ILE A 8 -1.91 -1.71 -2.92
N GLU A 9 -2.36 -2.54 -3.86
CA GLU A 9 -3.64 -2.38 -4.55
C GLU A 9 -4.85 -2.67 -3.65
N ASP A 10 -4.66 -3.45 -2.59
CA ASP A 10 -5.69 -3.78 -1.60
C ASP A 10 -5.74 -2.80 -0.42
N MET A 11 -4.80 -1.84 -0.37
CA MET A 11 -4.79 -0.79 0.64
C MET A 11 -5.59 0.44 0.20
N ASP A 12 -6.25 1.11 1.13
CA ASP A 12 -6.99 2.34 0.89
C ASP A 12 -6.07 3.57 0.96
N TRP A 13 -6.08 4.41 -0.08
CA TRP A 13 -5.34 5.67 -0.06
C TRP A 13 -6.08 6.75 0.74
N ASN A 14 -5.41 7.31 1.75
CA ASN A 14 -5.92 8.43 2.53
C ASN A 14 -5.22 9.74 2.16
N GLU A 15 -5.92 10.60 1.40
CA GLU A 15 -5.38 11.89 0.93
C GLU A 15 -4.97 12.84 2.06
N LYS A 16 -5.67 12.81 3.20
CA LYS A 16 -5.40 13.69 4.34
C LYS A 16 -4.10 13.31 5.04
N LEU A 17 -3.81 12.01 5.14
CA LEU A 17 -2.61 11.47 5.77
C LEU A 17 -1.46 11.27 4.77
N GLN A 18 -1.76 11.33 3.47
CA GLN A 18 -0.84 10.93 2.39
C GLN A 18 -0.24 9.53 2.61
N ALA A 19 -1.09 8.62 3.07
CA ALA A 19 -0.71 7.27 3.47
C ALA A 19 -1.71 6.24 2.96
N TYR A 20 -1.20 5.04 2.67
CA TYR A 20 -2.01 3.86 2.42
C TYR A 20 -2.37 3.22 3.74
N THR A 21 -3.65 2.87 3.91
CA THR A 21 -4.21 2.33 5.14
C THR A 21 -4.85 0.97 4.93
N TYR A 22 -4.73 0.09 5.94
CA TYR A 22 -5.31 -1.26 5.93
C TYR A 22 -5.80 -1.65 7.33
N PRO A 23 -6.93 -2.36 7.49
CA PRO A 23 -7.47 -2.70 8.82
C PRO A 23 -6.51 -3.52 9.70
N CYS A 24 -6.18 -3.05 10.93
CA CYS A 24 -5.55 -3.87 11.98
C CYS A 24 -6.65 -4.62 12.77
N PRO A 25 -6.42 -5.89 13.13
CA PRO A 25 -7.33 -6.67 13.99
C PRO A 25 -7.56 -6.06 15.39
N CYS A 26 -6.80 -5.04 15.80
CA CYS A 26 -7.02 -4.32 17.06
C CYS A 26 -8.15 -3.28 16.99
N GLY A 27 -8.65 -2.95 15.79
CA GLY A 27 -9.68 -1.93 15.57
C GLY A 27 -9.20 -0.62 14.93
N ASP A 28 -7.88 -0.41 14.86
CA ASP A 28 -7.25 0.71 14.15
C ASP A 28 -6.76 0.33 12.75
N LEU A 29 -6.01 1.22 12.09
CA LEU A 29 -5.49 1.05 10.74
C LEU A 29 -3.96 0.95 10.75
N PHE A 30 -3.41 -0.03 10.04
CA PHE A 30 -2.03 0.03 9.57
C PHE A 30 -1.88 1.20 8.61
N GLN A 31 -0.74 1.88 8.65
CA GLN A 31 -0.45 3.02 7.79
C GLN A 31 1.00 3.00 7.29
N ILE A 32 1.19 3.38 6.02
CA ILE A 32 2.50 3.63 5.41
C ILE A 32 2.41 4.85 4.49
N THR A 33 3.34 5.79 4.57
CA THR A 33 3.26 6.99 3.73
C THR A 33 3.78 6.72 2.32
N LYS A 34 3.28 7.48 1.34
CA LYS A 34 3.83 7.41 -0.02
C LYS A 34 5.32 7.76 -0.08
N LYS A 35 5.81 8.59 0.85
CA LYS A 35 7.23 8.95 0.92
C LYS A 35 8.09 7.77 1.37
N ASP A 36 7.56 6.97 2.28
CA ASP A 36 8.24 5.78 2.81
C ASP A 36 8.34 4.72 1.71
N LEU A 37 7.25 4.47 0.96
CA LEU A 37 7.26 3.60 -0.23
C LEU A 37 8.26 4.09 -1.29
N LYS A 38 8.38 5.41 -1.50
CA LYS A 38 9.39 5.98 -2.41
C LYS A 38 10.84 5.76 -1.93
N LEU A 39 11.04 5.60 -0.63
CA LEU A 39 12.35 5.35 -0.03
C LEU A 39 12.70 3.85 -0.01
N GLY A 40 11.78 2.97 -0.43
CA GLY A 40 11.96 1.53 -0.36
C GLY A 40 11.45 0.91 0.95
N GLU A 41 10.73 1.66 1.79
CA GLU A 41 10.13 1.10 3.00
C GLU A 41 8.82 0.39 2.64
N GLU A 42 8.66 -0.82 3.17
CA GLU A 42 7.51 -1.70 2.92
C GLU A 42 6.74 -2.05 4.20
N ILE A 43 7.10 -1.44 5.33
CA ILE A 43 6.54 -1.80 6.64
C ILE A 43 5.42 -0.83 7.01
N ALA A 44 4.16 -1.26 6.86
CA ALA A 44 3.02 -0.51 7.38
C ALA A 44 2.81 -0.84 8.85
N ARG A 45 2.77 0.19 9.70
CA ARG A 45 2.68 0.05 11.15
C ARG A 45 1.34 0.55 11.64
N CYS A 46 0.79 -0.10 12.67
CA CYS A 46 -0.41 0.42 13.33
C CYS A 46 -0.01 1.27 14.54
N PRO A 47 -0.63 2.43 14.76
CA PRO A 47 -0.32 3.31 15.90
C PRO A 47 -0.77 2.73 17.25
N SER A 48 -1.70 1.76 17.26
CA SER A 48 -2.35 1.26 18.48
C SER A 48 -1.97 -0.17 18.84
N CYS A 49 -1.74 -1.02 17.84
CA CYS A 49 -1.21 -2.36 17.99
C CYS A 49 0.24 -2.29 17.48
N SER A 50 1.26 -2.66 18.25
CA SER A 50 2.67 -2.66 17.78
C SER A 50 2.96 -3.64 16.63
N LEU A 51 1.90 -4.18 16.02
CA LEU A 51 1.92 -5.02 14.84
C LEU A 51 2.30 -4.20 13.60
N TYR A 52 2.76 -4.93 12.61
CA TYR A 52 3.09 -4.41 11.30
C TYR A 52 2.80 -5.46 10.24
N ILE A 53 2.51 -5.01 9.03
CA ILE A 53 2.34 -5.84 7.83
C ILE A 53 3.43 -5.46 6.81
N THR A 54 3.79 -6.41 5.95
CA THR A 54 4.64 -6.14 4.80
C THR A 54 3.75 -5.70 3.64
N VAL A 55 4.10 -4.62 2.98
CA VAL A 55 3.37 -4.10 1.83
C VAL A 55 4.10 -4.52 0.56
N ILE A 56 3.43 -5.32 -0.27
CA ILE A 56 3.96 -5.77 -1.55
C ILE A 56 3.63 -4.72 -2.61
N TYR A 57 4.65 -4.10 -3.19
CA TYR A 57 4.51 -3.07 -4.23
C TYR A 57 5.68 -3.12 -5.22
N ASN A 58 5.48 -2.57 -6.41
CA ASN A 58 6.57 -2.31 -7.34
C ASN A 58 7.14 -0.92 -7.07
N ALA A 59 8.43 -0.84 -6.74
CA ALA A 59 9.09 0.44 -6.53
C ALA A 59 8.95 1.37 -7.75
N GLU A 60 8.91 0.80 -8.96
CA GLU A 60 8.72 1.49 -10.25
C GLU A 60 7.45 2.36 -10.31
N ASP A 61 6.40 1.99 -9.58
CA ASP A 61 5.13 2.73 -9.51
C ASP A 61 5.26 4.02 -8.68
N PHE A 62 6.27 4.08 -7.81
CA PHE A 62 6.48 5.18 -6.87
C PHE A 62 7.70 6.05 -7.19
N VAL A 63 8.71 5.54 -7.92
CA VAL A 63 9.78 6.40 -8.45
C VAL A 63 9.21 7.36 -9.49
N ASP A 64 9.41 8.67 -9.29
CA ASP A 64 8.97 9.68 -10.22
C ASP A 64 9.70 9.53 -11.56
N GLN A 65 9.12 8.79 -12.50
CA GLN A 65 9.65 8.67 -13.85
C GLN A 65 9.45 10.00 -14.60
N LYS A 66 10.48 10.84 -14.61
CA LYS A 66 10.70 11.74 -15.75
C LYS A 66 11.12 10.91 -16.96
N SER A 67 10.19 10.18 -17.60
CA SER A 67 10.19 9.83 -19.03
C SER A 67 9.12 8.77 -19.37
N ASN A 68 8.18 9.17 -20.24
CA ASN A 68 7.40 8.35 -21.20
C ASN A 68 6.61 7.09 -20.74
N LYS A 69 5.29 7.30 -20.62
CA LYS A 69 4.17 6.46 -21.11
C LYS A 69 4.39 4.95 -21.29
N ASN A 70 3.79 4.13 -20.41
CA ASN A 70 2.85 3.03 -20.71
C ASN A 70 2.91 1.94 -19.62
N LEU A 71 2.06 2.04 -18.60
CA LEU A 71 1.59 0.85 -17.86
C LEU A 71 0.08 1.02 -17.68
N THR A 72 -0.65 0.20 -18.43
CA THR A 72 -2.10 0.15 -18.64
C THR A 72 -2.85 -0.52 -17.47
N PRO A 73 -4.19 -0.41 -17.42
CA PRO A 73 -4.98 -0.42 -16.19
C PRO A 73 -5.21 -1.83 -15.63
N THR A 74 -5.29 -1.89 -14.30
CA THR A 74 -5.62 -3.08 -13.51
C THR A 74 -6.88 -3.76 -14.03
N ARG A 75 -6.73 -5.02 -14.47
CA ARG A 75 -7.78 -5.88 -15.02
C ARG A 75 -8.86 -6.15 -13.96
N LYS A 76 -9.96 -5.40 -14.00
CA LYS A 76 -11.24 -5.83 -13.40
C LYS A 76 -12.15 -6.39 -14.49
N THR A 77 -12.12 -7.70 -14.67
CA THR A 77 -13.16 -8.49 -15.36
C THR A 77 -13.11 -9.86 -14.69
N ILE A 78 -14.13 -10.28 -13.96
CA ILE A 78 -15.30 -10.95 -14.54
C ILE A 78 -16.54 -10.64 -13.69
N SER A 79 -17.53 -10.01 -14.31
CA SER A 79 -18.93 -10.06 -13.89
C SER A 79 -19.47 -11.47 -14.10
N VAL A 80 -19.99 -12.04 -13.02
CA VAL A 80 -20.67 -13.33 -12.92
C VAL A 80 -21.86 -13.44 -13.88
N ALA A 81 -22.05 -14.65 -14.43
CA ALA A 81 -23.24 -15.06 -15.17
C ALA A 81 -24.35 -15.52 -14.22
#